data_AF-A0A7S0CDP2-F1
#
_entry.id   AF-A0A7S0CDP2-F1
#
_cell.length_a   1.000
_cell.length_b   1.000
_cell.length_c   1.000
_cell.angle_alpha   90.00
_cell.angle_beta   90.00
_cell.angle_gamma   90.00
#
_symmetry.space_group_name_H-M   'P 1'
#
loop_
_entity.id
_entity.type
_entity.pdbx_description
1 polymer ?
#
loop_
_entity_poly.entity_id
_entity_poly.type
_entity_poly.pdbx_seq_one_letter_code
_entity_poly.pdbx_strand_id
1 'polypeptide(L)'
;NNVNISQQPSIQYKPSSAIEDTDVLCGRGGIFNTHIGNEAFRVLVNAQKPLYLTAKVKREKRIIVQSIIDRVRFLGGSFLARKDGPGRRRKKMTQEMWFEISDIKAKEKISQALRENCPRRMVRIEQINQELLKNAPCFWKPLATIIQKGGIQGGDVADDE
;
A
#
# COMPACT_ATOMS: atom_id res chain seq x y z
N ASN A 1 1.26 17.31 41.07
CA ASN A 1 0.73 16.71 39.83
C ASN A 1 1.76 16.85 38.73
N ASN A 2 2.65 15.85 38.63
CA ASN A 2 3.76 15.84 37.69
C ASN A 2 3.26 15.33 36.33
N VAL A 3 3.09 16.25 35.38
CA VAL A 3 2.63 15.93 34.03
C VAL A 3 3.79 15.22 33.33
N ASN A 4 3.60 13.94 33.03
CA ASN A 4 4.59 13.08 32.39
C ASN A 4 4.92 13.64 30.99
N ILE A 5 6.04 14.37 30.89
CA ILE A 5 6.53 15.00 29.67
C ILE A 5 7.06 13.92 28.72
N SER A 6 6.24 13.63 27.71
CA SER A 6 6.61 13.18 26.36
C SER A 6 7.60 12.02 26.24
N GLN A 7 7.07 10.80 26.09
CA GLN A 7 7.71 9.81 25.24
C GLN A 7 7.63 10.30 23.79
N GLN A 8 8.64 11.03 23.32
CA GLN A 8 8.74 11.32 21.89
C GLN A 8 9.09 10.01 21.16
N PRO A 9 8.41 9.68 20.04
CA PRO A 9 8.80 8.54 19.23
C PRO A 9 10.20 8.80 18.68
N SER A 10 11.16 7.95 19.03
CA SER A 10 12.51 8.01 18.48
C SER A 10 12.43 7.78 16.98
N ILE A 11 12.81 8.80 16.20
CA ILE A 11 12.92 8.67 14.74
C ILE A 11 14.05 7.68 14.46
N GLN A 12 13.71 6.53 13.88
CA GLN A 12 14.71 5.54 13.45
C GLN A 12 15.34 5.99 12.14
N TYR A 13 16.67 6.02 12.11
CA TYR A 13 17.46 6.38 10.94
C TYR A 13 18.12 5.14 10.35
N LYS A 14 18.11 5.05 9.02
CA LYS A 14 18.67 3.94 8.24
C LYS A 14 19.65 4.50 7.20
N PRO A 15 20.91 4.02 7.13
CA PRO A 15 21.83 4.42 6.07
C PRO A 15 21.41 3.83 4.72
N SER A 16 21.82 4.46 3.61
CA SER A 16 21.48 3.99 2.26
C SER A 16 21.88 2.52 2.01
N SER A 17 23.00 2.06 2.59
CA SER A 17 23.48 0.67 2.45
C SER A 17 22.61 -0.37 3.18
N ALA A 18 21.77 0.05 4.11
CA ALA A 18 20.90 -0.86 4.85
C ALA A 18 19.52 -1.00 4.21
N ILE A 19 19.17 -0.15 3.22
CA ILE A 19 17.87 -0.20 2.54
C ILE A 19 17.67 -1.59 1.95
N GLU A 20 16.51 -2.17 2.25
CA GLU A 20 16.12 -3.46 1.71
C GLU A 20 15.23 -3.27 0.49
N ASP A 21 15.20 -4.27 -0.40
CA ASP A 21 14.35 -4.24 -1.58
C ASP A 21 12.86 -4.20 -1.24
N THR A 22 12.49 -4.58 -0.02
CA THR A 22 11.13 -4.52 0.56
C THR A 22 10.75 -3.10 1.01
N ASP A 23 11.72 -2.19 1.17
CA ASP A 23 11.48 -0.84 1.65
C ASP A 23 10.81 0.05 0.58
N VAL A 24 9.88 0.87 1.05
CA VAL A 24 9.11 1.80 0.20
C VAL A 24 9.70 3.20 0.33
N LEU A 25 10.50 3.59 -0.66
CA LEU A 25 11.16 4.90 -0.67
C LEU A 25 10.20 6.03 -1.02
N CYS A 26 10.12 7.05 -0.18
CA CYS A 26 9.24 8.20 -0.31
C CYS A 26 10.06 9.42 -0.74
N GLY A 27 9.79 9.90 -1.95
CA GLY A 27 10.48 11.06 -2.51
C GLY A 27 9.91 11.44 -3.88
N ARG A 28 10.49 12.47 -4.49
CA ARG A 28 10.17 12.93 -5.86
C ARG A 28 11.40 12.76 -6.75
N GLY A 29 11.24 12.16 -7.92
CA GLY A 29 12.29 11.99 -8.92
C GLY A 29 12.39 10.55 -9.47
N GLY A 30 13.13 10.38 -10.57
CA GLY A 30 13.22 9.09 -11.28
C GLY A 30 13.81 7.95 -10.46
N ILE A 31 14.80 8.24 -9.61
CA ILE A 31 15.53 7.25 -8.79
C ILE A 31 14.59 6.53 -7.81
N PHE A 32 13.61 7.24 -7.24
CA PHE A 32 12.65 6.62 -6.34
C PHE A 32 11.69 5.69 -7.10
N ASN A 33 11.32 6.02 -8.34
CA ASN A 33 10.34 5.25 -9.10
C ASN A 33 10.87 3.88 -9.56
N THR A 34 12.18 3.72 -9.65
CA THR A 34 12.85 2.48 -10.10
C THR A 34 13.19 1.50 -8.97
N HIS A 35 12.94 1.86 -7.71
CA HIS A 35 13.21 0.96 -6.58
C HIS A 35 12.24 -0.23 -6.58
N ILE A 36 12.74 -1.45 -6.36
CA ILE A 36 11.96 -2.70 -6.37
C ILE A 36 10.78 -2.62 -5.40
N GLY A 37 11.00 -2.13 -4.18
CA GLY A 37 9.94 -1.96 -3.20
C GLY A 37 8.86 -0.96 -3.62
N ASN A 38 9.21 0.06 -4.41
CA ASN A 38 8.22 0.99 -4.96
C ASN A 38 7.45 0.40 -6.15
N GLU A 39 8.05 -0.51 -6.92
CA GLU A 39 7.35 -1.27 -7.95
C GLU A 39 6.33 -2.23 -7.31
N ALA A 40 6.75 -3.02 -6.32
CA ALA A 40 5.87 -3.90 -5.56
C ALA A 40 4.74 -3.12 -4.87
N PHE A 41 5.06 -1.96 -4.28
CA PHE A 41 4.07 -1.06 -3.70
C PHE A 41 3.04 -0.57 -4.73
N ARG A 42 3.45 -0.23 -5.96
CA ARG A 42 2.52 0.18 -7.02
C ARG A 42 1.58 -0.94 -7.43
N VAL A 43 2.07 -2.17 -7.54
CA VAL A 43 1.25 -3.35 -7.82
C VAL A 43 0.21 -3.55 -6.71
N LEU A 44 0.65 -3.50 -5.45
CA LEU A 44 -0.22 -3.63 -4.27
C LEU A 44 -1.32 -2.56 -4.23
N VAL A 45 -0.95 -1.30 -4.45
CA VAL A 45 -1.90 -0.17 -4.51
C VAL A 45 -2.90 -0.36 -5.65
N ASN A 46 -2.43 -0.76 -6.83
CA ASN A 46 -3.32 -0.97 -7.98
C ASN A 46 -4.32 -2.12 -7.77
N ALA A 47 -3.94 -3.17 -7.04
CA ALA A 47 -4.86 -4.25 -6.66
C ALA A 47 -5.97 -3.78 -5.70
N GLN A 48 -5.66 -2.85 -4.79
CA GLN A 48 -6.61 -2.33 -3.79
C GLN A 48 -7.43 -1.13 -4.27
N LYS A 49 -7.07 -0.52 -5.41
CA LYS A 49 -7.76 0.62 -5.99
C LYS A 49 -9.26 0.40 -6.24
N PRO A 50 -9.72 -0.72 -6.86
CA PRO A 50 -11.13 -0.92 -7.11
C PRO A 50 -11.95 -0.83 -5.82
N LEU A 51 -11.50 -1.51 -4.76
CA LEU A 51 -12.12 -1.49 -3.44
C LEU A 51 -12.17 -0.07 -2.85
N TYR A 52 -11.10 0.72 -3.01
CA TYR A 52 -11.05 2.09 -2.52
C TYR A 52 -12.02 3.03 -3.26
N LEU A 53 -12.20 2.82 -4.56
CA LEU A 53 -13.08 3.63 -5.41
C LEU A 53 -14.56 3.28 -5.20
N THR A 54 -14.86 2.01 -4.92
CA THR A 54 -16.22 1.54 -4.64
C THR A 54 -16.65 1.83 -3.21
N ALA A 55 -15.70 2.01 -2.29
CA ALA A 55 -15.96 2.36 -0.89
C ALA A 55 -16.73 3.68 -0.78
N LYS A 56 -17.94 3.60 -0.21
CA LYS A 56 -18.81 4.76 0.02
C LYS A 56 -18.50 5.43 1.35
N VAL A 57 -18.02 4.66 2.33
CA VAL A 57 -17.84 5.13 3.71
C VAL A 57 -16.38 5.48 3.97
N LYS A 58 -16.13 6.61 4.65
CA LYS A 58 -14.77 7.04 5.04
C LYS A 58 -14.03 5.98 5.87
N ARG A 59 -14.75 5.20 6.67
CA ARG A 59 -14.20 4.11 7.48
C ARG A 59 -13.59 3.00 6.62
N GLU A 60 -14.28 2.58 5.56
CA GLU A 60 -13.81 1.55 4.62
C GLU A 60 -12.52 1.99 3.94
N LYS A 61 -12.46 3.24 3.48
CA LYS A 61 -11.25 3.83 2.89
C LYS A 61 -10.07 3.79 3.84
N ARG A 62 -10.28 4.07 5.13
CA ARG A 62 -9.23 3.97 6.15
C ARG A 62 -8.76 2.52 6.37
N ILE A 63 -9.68 1.56 6.37
CA ILE A 63 -9.36 0.13 6.52
C ILE A 63 -8.50 -0.34 5.34
N ILE A 64 -8.86 0.03 4.12
CA ILE A 64 -8.10 -0.33 2.91
C ILE A 64 -6.67 0.25 2.98
N VAL A 65 -6.55 1.52 3.35
CA VAL A 65 -5.23 2.17 3.50
C VAL A 65 -4.40 1.49 4.60
N GLN A 66 -5.01 1.14 5.73
CA GLN A 66 -4.32 0.45 6.83
C GLN A 66 -3.85 -0.94 6.40
N SER A 67 -4.70 -1.69 5.69
CA SER A 67 -4.34 -3.02 5.16
C SER A 67 -3.10 -2.99 4.26
N ILE A 68 -2.92 -1.93 3.46
CA ILE A 68 -1.71 -1.75 2.64
C ILE A 68 -0.48 -1.54 3.51
N ILE A 69 -0.57 -0.73 4.57
CA ILE A 69 0.54 -0.51 5.52
C ILE A 69 0.92 -1.82 6.20
N ASP A 70 -0.08 -2.54 6.71
CA ASP A 70 0.13 -3.80 7.41
C ASP A 70 0.77 -4.83 6.48
N ARG A 71 0.37 -4.85 5.19
CA ARG A 71 0.97 -5.73 4.19
C ARG A 71 2.45 -5.39 3.90
N VAL A 72 2.79 -4.11 3.78
CA VAL A 72 4.18 -3.69 3.57
C VAL A 72 5.04 -4.09 4.78
N ARG A 73 4.54 -3.84 5.99
CA ARG A 73 5.24 -4.22 7.23
C ARG A 73 5.37 -5.73 7.42
N PHE A 74 4.34 -6.48 7.04
CA PHE A 74 4.37 -7.94 7.09
C PHE A 74 5.46 -8.52 6.18
N LEU A 75 5.75 -7.87 5.06
CA LEU A 75 6.85 -8.23 4.16
C LEU A 75 8.23 -7.77 4.67
N GLY A 76 8.31 -7.20 5.87
CA GLY A 76 9.54 -6.65 6.44
C GLY A 76 9.92 -5.26 5.93
N GLY A 77 9.08 -4.64 5.08
CA GLY A 77 9.36 -3.33 4.51
C GLY A 77 8.93 -2.17 5.41
N SER A 78 9.70 -1.09 5.39
CA SER A 78 9.34 0.19 6.02
C SER A 78 9.15 1.30 4.98
N PHE A 79 8.38 2.33 5.35
CA PHE A 79 8.27 3.54 4.54
C PHE A 79 9.40 4.48 4.91
N LEU A 80 10.33 4.70 3.98
CA LEU A 80 11.53 5.51 4.22
C LEU A 80 11.44 6.84 3.51
N ALA A 81 11.79 7.94 4.17
CA ALA A 81 11.98 9.24 3.54
C ALA A 81 13.46 9.63 3.60
N ARG A 82 13.92 10.28 2.54
CA ARG A 82 15.28 10.82 2.53
C ARG A 82 15.32 12.11 3.36
N LYS A 83 16.33 12.24 4.21
CA LYS A 83 16.61 13.50 4.90
C LYS A 83 17.31 14.44 3.91
N ASP A 84 16.56 15.40 3.38
CA ASP A 84 17.18 16.46 2.57
C ASP A 84 18.01 17.36 3.50
N GLY A 85 19.30 17.48 3.21
CA GLY A 85 20.18 18.45 3.88
C GLY A 85 19.72 19.89 3.62
N PRO A 86 20.06 20.86 4.50
CA PRO A 86 19.68 22.25 4.29
C PRO A 86 20.30 22.79 3.00
N GLY A 87 19.45 23.13 2.02
CA GLY A 87 19.82 23.96 0.87
C GLY A 87 20.21 23.21 -0.40
N ARG A 88 19.48 23.49 -1.49
CA ARG A 88 19.66 22.97 -2.86
C ARG A 88 20.94 23.44 -3.57
N ARG A 89 22.04 23.72 -2.85
CA ARG A 89 23.29 24.16 -3.48
C ARG A 89 24.47 23.46 -2.82
N ARG A 90 24.94 22.40 -3.49
CA ARG A 90 26.24 21.73 -3.33
C ARG A 90 26.45 21.06 -1.95
N LYS A 91 26.52 19.73 -1.94
CA LYS A 91 27.78 18.97 -1.82
C LYS A 91 27.47 17.47 -1.68
N LYS A 92 27.90 16.71 -2.69
CA LYS A 92 27.91 15.25 -2.78
C LYS A 92 28.87 14.66 -1.74
N MET A 93 28.54 14.74 -0.45
CA MET A 93 29.44 14.24 0.60
C MET A 93 28.77 13.85 1.93
N THR A 94 27.51 14.21 2.19
CA THR A 94 26.78 13.65 3.33
C THR A 94 26.14 12.32 2.90
N GLN A 95 26.45 11.23 3.59
CA GLN A 95 25.79 9.94 3.39
C GLN A 95 24.27 10.17 3.33
N GLU A 96 23.62 9.63 2.30
CA GLU A 96 22.16 9.71 2.20
C GLU A 96 21.55 8.94 3.37
N MET A 97 21.04 9.70 4.33
CA MET A 97 20.34 9.16 5.49
C MET A 97 18.86 9.09 5.20
N TRP A 98 18.30 7.94 5.50
CA TRP A 98 16.88 7.66 5.41
C TRP A 98 16.32 7.59 6.81
N PHE A 99 15.05 7.95 6.96
CA PHE A 99 14.36 7.82 8.23
C PHE A 99 13.02 7.15 7.99
N GLU A 100 12.62 6.33 8.96
CA GLU A 100 11.31 5.71 8.92
C GLU A 100 10.22 6.77 9.12
N ILE A 101 9.21 6.68 8.28
CA ILE A 101 8.08 7.57 8.25
C ILE A 101 6.98 7.04 9.17
N SER A 102 6.34 7.94 9.91
CA SER A 102 5.19 7.57 10.74
C SER A 102 3.98 7.11 9.93
N ASP A 103 3.12 6.30 10.55
CA ASP A 103 1.89 5.78 9.96
C ASP A 103 1.02 6.88 9.35
N ILE A 104 0.99 8.07 9.94
CA ILE A 104 0.21 9.21 9.46
C ILE A 104 0.67 9.60 8.04
N LYS A 105 1.98 9.79 7.85
CA LYS A 105 2.55 10.16 6.56
C LYS A 105 2.51 8.99 5.58
N ALA A 106 2.65 7.74 6.04
CA ALA A 106 2.46 6.56 5.20
C ALA A 106 1.03 6.48 4.65
N LYS A 107 0.01 6.73 5.51
CA LYS A 107 -1.41 6.80 5.12
C LYS A 107 -1.66 7.88 4.08
N GLU A 108 -1.03 9.05 4.22
CA GLU A 108 -1.13 10.13 3.24
C GLU A 108 -0.53 9.72 1.89
N LYS A 109 0.67 9.12 1.89
CA LYS A 109 1.31 8.61 0.66
C LYS A 109 0.43 7.58 -0.05
N ILE A 110 -0.12 6.61 0.69
CA ILE A 110 -1.01 5.58 0.13
C ILE A 110 -2.31 6.19 -0.39
N SER A 111 -2.93 7.08 0.39
CA SER A 111 -4.15 7.77 -0.02
C SER A 111 -3.93 8.59 -1.28
N GLN A 112 -2.77 9.22 -1.42
CA GLN A 112 -2.39 9.93 -2.63
C GLN A 112 -2.22 8.96 -3.80
N ALA A 113 -1.49 7.86 -3.62
CA ALA A 113 -1.25 6.85 -4.67
C ALA A 113 -2.54 6.12 -5.12
N LEU A 114 -3.51 5.95 -4.23
CA LEU A 114 -4.84 5.39 -4.54
C LEU A 114 -5.68 6.36 -5.39
N ARG A 115 -5.55 7.67 -5.17
CA ARG A 115 -6.21 8.71 -5.98
C ARG A 115 -5.50 8.95 -7.31
N GLU A 116 -4.18 8.93 -7.31
CA GLU A 116 -3.34 9.13 -8.49
C GLU A 116 -3.29 7.86 -9.37
N ASN A 117 -3.04 8.03 -10.67
CA ASN A 117 -2.98 6.92 -11.63
C ASN A 117 -4.28 6.11 -11.72
N CYS A 118 -5.44 6.75 -11.55
CA CYS A 118 -6.72 6.14 -11.88
C CYS A 118 -7.02 6.47 -13.35
N PRO A 119 -6.77 5.56 -14.32
CA PRO A 119 -7.32 5.77 -15.65
C PRO A 119 -8.84 5.82 -15.50
N ARG A 120 -9.49 6.90 -15.96
CA ARG A 120 -10.95 7.07 -15.93
C ARG A 120 -11.72 5.82 -16.42
N ARG A 121 -11.06 4.97 -17.21
CA ARG A 121 -11.53 3.69 -17.76
C ARG A 121 -11.74 2.58 -16.71
N MET A 122 -10.93 2.50 -15.65
CA MET A 122 -11.04 1.43 -14.63
C MET A 122 -12.29 1.59 -13.76
N VAL A 123 -12.65 2.82 -13.39
CA VAL A 123 -13.89 3.11 -12.66
C VAL A 123 -15.10 2.63 -13.46
N ARG A 124 -15.09 2.84 -14.79
CA ARG A 124 -16.19 2.46 -15.68
C ARG A 124 -16.32 0.95 -15.81
N ILE A 125 -15.22 0.21 -15.99
CA ILE A 125 -15.25 -1.26 -16.12
C ILE A 125 -15.75 -1.91 -14.83
N GLU A 126 -15.28 -1.44 -13.67
CA GLU A 126 -15.73 -1.99 -12.39
C GLU A 126 -17.21 -1.65 -12.10
N GLN A 127 -17.64 -0.43 -12.41
CA GLN A 127 -19.07 -0.06 -12.34
C GLN A 127 -19.92 -0.95 -13.26
N ILE A 128 -19.46 -1.20 -14.48
CA ILE A 128 -20.12 -2.11 -15.42
C ILE A 128 -20.14 -3.53 -14.85
N ASN A 129 -19.04 -4.05 -14.31
CA ASN A 129 -19.01 -5.39 -13.70
C ASN A 129 -19.98 -5.51 -12.52
N GLN A 130 -20.04 -4.50 -11.65
CA GLN A 130 -20.98 -4.48 -10.53
C GLN A 130 -22.43 -4.36 -10.99
N GLU A 131 -22.69 -3.56 -12.02
CA GLU A 131 -24.02 -3.40 -12.59
C GLU A 131 -24.48 -4.67 -13.31
N LEU A 132 -23.57 -5.35 -14.03
CA LEU A 132 -23.79 -6.67 -14.61
C LEU A 132 -24.08 -7.71 -13.53
N LEU A 133 -23.32 -7.75 -12.42
CA LEU A 133 -23.58 -8.67 -11.30
C LEU A 133 -24.92 -8.37 -10.61
N LYS A 134 -25.29 -7.10 -10.49
CA LYS A 134 -26.54 -6.66 -9.86
C LYS A 134 -27.77 -7.03 -10.72
N ASN A 135 -27.65 -6.83 -12.04
CA ASN A 135 -28.70 -7.11 -13.03
C ASN A 135 -28.63 -8.54 -13.60
N ALA A 136 -27.64 -9.34 -13.20
CA ALA A 136 -27.51 -10.72 -13.65
C ALA A 136 -28.75 -11.54 -13.23
N PRO A 137 -29.26 -12.41 -14.12
CA PRO A 137 -30.28 -13.40 -13.77
C PRO A 137 -29.85 -14.19 -12.53
N CYS A 138 -30.81 -14.52 -11.65
CA CYS A 138 -30.55 -15.20 -10.36
C CYS A 138 -29.69 -16.47 -10.50
N PHE A 139 -29.75 -17.15 -11.64
CA PHE A 139 -29.00 -18.35 -11.98
C PHE A 139 -27.46 -18.16 -12.02
N TRP A 140 -26.97 -16.95 -12.34
CA TRP A 140 -25.52 -16.68 -12.48
C TRP A 140 -24.87 -16.15 -11.19
N LYS A 141 -25.67 -15.85 -10.16
CA LYS A 141 -25.20 -15.26 -8.89
C LYS A 141 -24.32 -16.21 -8.03
N PRO A 142 -24.55 -17.55 -8.00
CA PRO A 142 -23.75 -18.46 -7.19
C PRO A 142 -22.28 -18.59 -7.67
N LEU A 143 -22.03 -18.58 -8.98
CA LEU A 143 -20.68 -18.71 -9.56
C LEU A 143 -19.78 -17.49 -9.28
N ALA A 144 -20.35 -16.28 -9.22
CA ALA A 144 -19.60 -15.06 -8.94
C ALA A 144 -19.13 -14.94 -7.47
N THR A 145 -19.78 -15.63 -6.53
CA THR A 145 -19.44 -15.58 -5.09
C THR A 145 -18.22 -16.45 -4.76
N ILE A 146 -17.98 -17.49 -5.57
CA ILE A 146 -16.87 -18.45 -5.37
C ILE A 146 -15.52 -17.79 -5.70
N ILE A 147 -15.46 -16.90 -6.70
CA ILE A 147 -14.22 -16.20 -7.09
C ILE A 147 -13.76 -15.20 -6.01
N GLN A 148 -14.66 -14.71 -5.15
CA GLN A 148 -14.32 -13.77 -4.08
C GLN A 148 -13.88 -14.44 -2.76
N LYS A 149 -14.09 -15.76 -2.61
CA LYS A 149 -13.72 -16.54 -1.41
C LYS A 149 -12.74 -17.70 -1.65
N GLY A 150 -12.33 -17.95 -2.90
CA GLY A 150 -11.43 -19.05 -3.28
C GLY A 150 -9.94 -18.75 -3.01
N GLY A 151 -9.56 -18.63 -1.75
CA GLY A 151 -8.22 -19.04 -1.32
C GLY A 151 -8.20 -20.57 -1.25
N ILE A 152 -7.30 -21.18 -2.00
CA ILE A 152 -7.02 -22.61 -2.14
C ILE A 152 -7.20 -23.34 -0.79
N GLN A 153 -8.24 -24.17 -0.66
CA GLN A 153 -8.21 -25.31 0.24
C GLN A 153 -7.54 -26.44 -0.54
N GLY A 154 -6.33 -26.80 -0.10
CA GLY A 154 -5.66 -28.01 -0.57
C GLY A 154 -6.55 -29.21 -0.34
N GLY A 155 -6.58 -30.09 -1.34
CA GLY A 155 -7.40 -31.30 -1.30
C GLY A 155 -6.97 -32.22 -0.18
N ASP A 156 -7.97 -32.74 0.53
CA ASP A 156 -7.86 -33.97 1.29
C ASP A 156 -7.68 -35.12 0.27
N VAL A 157 -6.49 -35.73 0.28
CA VAL A 157 -6.28 -37.05 -0.32
C VAL A 157 -6.72 -38.05 0.74
N ALA A 158 -7.87 -38.68 0.50
CA ALA A 158 -8.25 -39.90 1.20
C ALA A 158 -7.39 -41.03 0.63
N ASP A 159 -6.45 -41.51 1.42
CA ASP A 159 -5.78 -42.79 1.18
C ASP A 159 -6.70 -43.89 1.73
N ASP A 160 -7.46 -44.52 0.83
CA ASP A 160 -8.02 -45.84 1.02
C ASP A 160 -6.96 -46.87 0.60
N GLU A 161 -6.26 -47.49 1.57
CA GLU A 161 -5.99 -48.95 1.65
C GLU A 161 -5.39 -49.36 3.00
#